data_AF-A0A669D4B7-F1
#
_entry.id   AF-A0A669D4B7-F1
#
_cell.length_a   1.000
_cell.length_b   1.000
_cell.length_c   1.000
_cell.angle_alpha   90.00
_cell.angle_beta   90.00
_cell.angle_gamma   90.00
#
_symmetry.space_group_name_H-M   'P 1'
#
loop_
_entity.id
_entity.type
_entity.pdbx_description
1 polymer ?
#
loop_
_entity_poly.entity_id
_entity_poly.type
_entity_poly.pdbx_seq_one_letter_code
_entity_poly.pdbx_strand_id
1 'polypeptide(L)'
;MLWCYLSVAQRCPMVMSDNMSRSRGFFWRAHTVTVLFILTCALVYVTLLEETPQDTAYNTKRGIVASILVFLCFGVTQAKDGPFTRPHPAYWRFWLCVTVVYELFLIFILFQTVHDGRQFMKYIDPKLGVPLPERDYGGNCLIYDPGNTTDPFHNIWDKMDGFVPAHFLGWYIKTLMIRDWWMCMIISVMFEFLEYSLEHQLPNFSECWWDHWIMDVLVCNGLGIYCGMKTLAWLSMKPYQWQGLWNIPTYKGKIKRIAFQFTPYSWVKFEWKPASNLRRWLAVLGIIFMFLLAELNTFYLKFVLWMPPEHYLVLLRLVFFVNVGGVAMREIYDFMDDPKFHKKLGQQAWLVSAITVTEFLIVVKYDPHTIMLPIPSLIIQCWFLGILLILIWTVWRFFIRFQLLNHF
;
A
#
# COMPACT_ATOMS: atom_id res chain seq x y z
N MET A 1 27.43 -36.30 -26.05
CA MET A 1 26.18 -37.01 -25.68
C MET A 1 26.01 -37.00 -24.15
N LEU A 2 25.95 -35.82 -23.52
CA LEU A 2 25.68 -35.68 -22.07
C LEU A 2 25.22 -34.26 -21.68
N TRP A 3 24.49 -33.55 -22.56
CA TRP A 3 24.02 -32.18 -22.33
C TRP A 3 22.54 -31.95 -22.68
N CYS A 4 21.77 -33.02 -22.94
CA CYS A 4 20.36 -32.94 -23.33
C CYS A 4 19.36 -33.39 -22.25
N TYR A 5 19.79 -33.59 -20.99
CA TYR A 5 18.91 -34.09 -19.92
C TYR A 5 18.51 -33.05 -18.85
N LEU A 6 18.86 -31.77 -19.02
CA LEU A 6 18.59 -30.72 -18.02
C LEU A 6 17.75 -29.52 -18.50
N SER A 7 17.18 -29.52 -19.72
CA SER A 7 16.41 -28.37 -20.23
C SER A 7 14.90 -28.56 -20.41
N VAL A 8 14.32 -29.69 -20.00
CA VAL A 8 12.86 -29.90 -20.08
C VAL A 8 12.21 -29.83 -18.70
N ALA A 9 12.37 -28.70 -18.02
CA ALA A 9 11.35 -28.22 -17.09
C ALA A 9 10.43 -27.28 -17.87
N GLN A 10 9.68 -27.87 -18.79
CA GLN A 10 8.53 -27.22 -19.41
C GLN A 10 7.65 -26.69 -18.27
N ARG A 11 7.61 -25.36 -18.13
CA ARG A 11 6.54 -24.68 -17.41
C ARG A 11 5.26 -25.13 -18.08
N CYS A 12 4.56 -26.08 -17.49
CA CYS A 12 3.12 -26.24 -17.73
C CYS A 12 2.44 -25.08 -16.99
N PRO A 13 1.94 -24.03 -17.65
CA PRO A 13 0.78 -23.37 -17.13
C PRO A 13 -0.33 -24.42 -17.25
N MET A 14 -0.62 -25.16 -16.18
CA MET A 14 -1.95 -25.75 -16.09
C MET A 14 -2.92 -24.58 -16.05
N VAL A 15 -3.40 -24.20 -17.22
CA VAL A 15 -4.72 -23.61 -17.39
C VAL A 15 -5.67 -24.70 -16.88
N MET A 16 -5.89 -24.72 -15.57
CA MET A 16 -7.05 -25.40 -15.01
C MET A 16 -8.25 -24.61 -15.47
N SER A 17 -8.73 -25.03 -16.64
CA SER A 17 -10.06 -24.88 -17.22
C SER A 17 -11.13 -24.54 -16.19
N ASP A 18 -12.05 -23.69 -16.64
CA ASP A 18 -13.35 -23.30 -16.08
C ASP A 18 -14.20 -24.40 -15.41
N ASN A 19 -13.78 -25.66 -15.40
CA ASN A 19 -14.46 -26.79 -14.78
C ASN A 19 -14.32 -26.90 -13.26
N MET A 20 -13.39 -26.18 -12.60
CA MET A 20 -13.38 -26.06 -11.12
C MET A 20 -14.29 -24.92 -10.60
N SER A 21 -15.07 -24.29 -11.48
CA SER A 21 -16.15 -23.38 -11.05
C SER A 21 -17.38 -24.14 -10.50
N ARG A 22 -17.54 -25.43 -10.86
CA ARG A 22 -18.78 -26.20 -10.62
C ARG A 22 -18.92 -26.87 -9.24
N SER A 23 -17.89 -26.91 -8.39
CA SER A 23 -18.02 -27.49 -7.03
C SER A 23 -17.30 -26.72 -5.91
N ARG A 24 -17.29 -25.37 -5.97
CA ARG A 24 -17.01 -24.59 -4.74
C ARG A 24 -18.02 -25.02 -3.67
N GLY A 25 -17.55 -25.56 -2.54
CA GLY A 25 -18.41 -25.94 -1.41
C GLY A 25 -19.18 -24.73 -0.85
N PHE A 26 -20.23 -24.97 -0.04
CA PHE A 26 -21.10 -23.93 0.51
C PHE A 26 -20.32 -22.70 1.00
N PHE A 27 -19.28 -22.92 1.82
CA PHE A 27 -18.42 -21.87 2.37
C PHE A 27 -17.79 -20.91 1.33
N TRP A 28 -17.47 -21.39 0.13
CA TRP A 28 -16.77 -20.61 -0.91
C TRP A 28 -17.72 -19.89 -1.87
N ARG A 29 -19.05 -20.05 -1.68
CA ARG A 29 -20.07 -19.41 -2.51
C ARG A 29 -20.59 -18.14 -1.83
N ALA A 30 -20.90 -17.12 -2.63
CA ALA A 30 -21.61 -15.95 -2.12
C ALA A 30 -23.09 -16.31 -1.93
N HIS A 31 -23.59 -16.21 -0.70
CA HIS A 31 -24.99 -16.47 -0.36
C HIS A 31 -25.85 -15.20 -0.53
N THR A 32 -26.00 -14.76 -1.78
CA THR A 32 -26.66 -13.49 -2.14
C THR A 32 -28.08 -13.35 -1.59
N VAL A 33 -28.91 -14.40 -1.74
CA VAL A 33 -30.31 -14.39 -1.27
C VAL A 33 -30.40 -14.36 0.25
N THR A 34 -29.54 -15.11 0.95
CA THR A 34 -29.50 -15.12 2.42
C THR A 34 -29.10 -13.75 2.97
N VAL A 35 -28.08 -13.12 2.38
CA VAL A 35 -27.65 -11.78 2.78
C VAL A 35 -28.75 -10.75 2.49
N LEU A 36 -29.42 -10.84 1.34
CA LEU A 36 -30.56 -9.98 1.02
C LEU A 36 -31.68 -10.11 2.06
N PHE A 37 -32.07 -11.34 2.40
CA PHE A 37 -33.10 -11.60 3.42
C PHE A 37 -32.74 -10.97 4.77
N ILE A 38 -31.51 -11.19 5.25
CA ILE A 38 -31.03 -10.63 6.53
C ILE A 38 -31.05 -9.09 6.49
N LEU A 39 -30.57 -8.48 5.39
CA LEU A 39 -30.59 -7.02 5.23
C LEU A 39 -32.03 -6.48 5.24
N THR A 40 -32.95 -7.12 4.53
CA THR A 40 -34.37 -6.74 4.54
C THR A 40 -34.98 -6.87 5.93
N CYS A 41 -34.75 -7.98 6.64
CA CYS A 41 -35.21 -8.16 8.02
C CYS A 41 -34.65 -7.10 8.97
N ALA A 42 -33.36 -6.75 8.84
CA ALA A 42 -32.74 -5.70 9.64
C ALA A 42 -33.39 -4.33 9.39
N LEU A 43 -33.66 -3.98 8.12
CA LEU A 43 -34.36 -2.73 7.78
C LEU A 43 -35.79 -2.71 8.32
N VAL A 44 -36.52 -3.83 8.23
CA VAL A 44 -37.86 -3.98 8.82
C VAL A 44 -37.82 -3.80 10.34
N TYR A 45 -36.85 -4.41 11.02
CA TYR A 45 -36.64 -4.24 12.47
C TYR A 45 -36.42 -2.78 12.84
N VAL A 46 -35.46 -2.11 12.20
CA VAL A 46 -35.15 -0.70 12.49
C VAL A 46 -36.34 0.21 12.23
N THR A 47 -37.15 -0.11 11.21
CA THR A 47 -38.31 0.71 10.84
C THR A 47 -39.52 0.50 11.76
N LEU A 48 -39.78 -0.75 12.18
CA LEU A 48 -41.03 -1.11 12.88
C LEU A 48 -40.88 -1.29 14.39
N LEU A 49 -39.68 -1.59 14.88
CA LEU A 49 -39.46 -2.01 16.28
C LEU A 49 -38.54 -1.08 17.05
N GLU A 50 -37.75 -0.24 16.36
CA GLU A 50 -36.79 0.63 17.03
C GLU A 50 -37.27 2.08 17.07
N GLU A 51 -37.34 2.65 18.27
CA GLU A 51 -37.68 4.06 18.46
C GLU A 51 -36.51 4.95 18.04
N THR A 52 -36.80 5.98 17.25
CA THR A 52 -35.79 6.93 16.78
C THR A 52 -35.59 8.06 17.81
N PRO A 53 -34.40 8.23 18.40
CA PRO A 53 -34.14 9.32 19.34
C PRO A 53 -34.25 10.69 18.67
N GLN A 54 -34.60 11.73 19.44
CA GLN A 54 -34.63 13.12 18.96
C GLN A 54 -33.24 13.77 18.99
N ASP A 55 -32.26 13.11 18.35
CA ASP A 55 -30.89 13.62 18.19
C ASP A 55 -30.47 13.52 16.72
N THR A 56 -30.43 14.68 16.05
CA THR A 56 -30.07 14.78 14.63
C THR A 56 -28.67 14.27 14.36
N ALA A 57 -27.68 14.61 15.20
CA ALA A 57 -26.29 14.23 14.96
C ALA A 57 -26.10 12.72 15.09
N TYR A 58 -26.73 12.12 16.11
CA TYR A 58 -26.75 10.67 16.28
C TYR A 58 -27.43 9.97 15.11
N ASN A 59 -28.62 10.43 14.72
CA ASN A 59 -29.40 9.82 13.63
C ASN A 59 -28.67 9.91 12.28
N THR A 60 -28.04 11.06 11.98
CA THR A 60 -27.22 11.23 10.77
C THR A 60 -26.02 10.28 10.78
N LYS A 61 -25.26 10.20 11.88
CA LYS A 61 -24.10 9.30 12.00
C LYS A 61 -24.52 7.85 11.78
N ARG A 62 -25.61 7.45 12.43
CA ARG A 62 -26.18 6.10 12.29
C ARG A 62 -26.63 5.80 10.86
N GLY A 63 -27.33 6.74 10.20
CA GLY A 63 -27.78 6.57 8.82
C GLY A 63 -26.64 6.43 7.81
N ILE A 64 -25.55 7.18 7.99
CA ILE A 64 -24.33 7.06 7.18
C ILE A 64 -23.69 5.69 7.38
N VAL A 65 -23.50 5.27 8.64
CA VAL A 65 -22.91 3.96 8.96
C VAL A 65 -23.75 2.83 8.37
N ALA A 66 -25.08 2.88 8.54
CA ALA A 66 -25.99 1.88 7.96
C ALA A 66 -25.88 1.83 6.42
N SER A 67 -25.85 2.98 5.75
CA SER A 67 -25.69 3.05 4.28
C SER A 67 -24.37 2.42 3.82
N ILE A 68 -23.27 2.71 4.51
CA ILE A 68 -21.96 2.11 4.23
C ILE A 68 -22.01 0.59 4.44
N LEU A 69 -22.59 0.11 5.54
CA LEU A 69 -22.70 -1.33 5.82
C LEU A 69 -23.53 -2.06 4.77
N VAL A 70 -24.67 -1.50 4.33
CA VAL A 70 -25.49 -2.06 3.25
C VAL A 70 -24.69 -2.12 1.94
N PHE A 71 -23.98 -1.05 1.59
CA PHE A 71 -23.11 -1.03 0.41
C PHE A 71 -22.01 -2.08 0.48
N LEU A 72 -21.34 -2.23 1.63
CA LEU A 72 -20.30 -3.25 1.83
C LEU A 72 -20.87 -4.66 1.71
N CYS A 73 -22.03 -4.94 2.31
CA CYS A 73 -22.70 -6.24 2.18
C CYS A 73 -23.09 -6.56 0.73
N PHE A 74 -23.65 -5.58 0.02
CA PHE A 74 -23.93 -5.71 -1.42
C PHE A 74 -22.64 -5.97 -2.20
N GLY A 75 -21.61 -5.16 -1.98
CA GLY A 75 -20.35 -5.24 -2.69
C GLY A 75 -19.61 -6.56 -2.48
N VAL A 76 -19.53 -7.06 -1.24
CA VAL A 76 -18.92 -8.37 -0.93
C VAL A 76 -19.62 -9.52 -1.65
N THR A 77 -20.95 -9.44 -1.79
CA THR A 77 -21.74 -10.51 -2.42
C THR A 77 -21.74 -10.43 -3.95
N GLN A 78 -21.72 -9.23 -4.52
CA GLN A 78 -21.90 -8.99 -5.97
C GLN A 78 -20.61 -8.67 -6.74
N ALA A 79 -19.57 -8.16 -6.07
CA ALA A 79 -18.31 -7.83 -6.74
C ALA A 79 -17.65 -9.09 -7.33
N LYS A 80 -16.92 -8.90 -8.43
CA LYS A 80 -16.17 -9.97 -9.07
C LYS A 80 -14.94 -10.34 -8.24
N ASP A 81 -14.53 -11.60 -8.35
CA ASP A 81 -13.28 -12.05 -7.73
C ASP A 81 -12.08 -11.37 -8.39
N GLY A 82 -11.19 -10.81 -7.56
CA GLY A 82 -9.90 -10.27 -7.99
C GLY A 82 -8.82 -11.37 -8.13
N PRO A 83 -7.55 -10.98 -8.31
CA PRO A 83 -6.47 -11.94 -8.50
C PRO A 83 -6.11 -12.75 -7.24
N PHE A 84 -6.57 -12.33 -6.05
CA PHE A 84 -6.30 -13.02 -4.79
C PHE A 84 -7.50 -13.87 -4.36
N THR A 85 -7.24 -15.12 -3.98
CA THR A 85 -8.27 -16.08 -3.54
C THR A 85 -8.27 -16.29 -2.03
N ARG A 86 -7.12 -16.17 -1.36
CA ARG A 86 -6.96 -16.42 0.09
C ARG A 86 -6.71 -15.13 0.85
N PRO A 87 -7.20 -14.96 2.10
CA PRO A 87 -7.80 -15.99 2.94
C PRO A 87 -9.19 -16.46 2.48
N HIS A 88 -9.96 -15.56 1.85
CA HIS A 88 -11.23 -15.88 1.19
C HIS A 88 -11.55 -14.81 0.12
N PRO A 89 -12.25 -15.10 -0.99
CA PRO A 89 -12.58 -14.08 -1.99
C PRO A 89 -13.43 -12.93 -1.43
N ALA A 90 -14.33 -13.22 -0.48
CA ALA A 90 -15.13 -12.21 0.21
C ALA A 90 -14.27 -11.15 0.92
N TYR A 91 -13.10 -11.53 1.43
CA TYR A 91 -12.15 -10.61 2.07
C TYR A 91 -11.60 -9.58 1.08
N TRP A 92 -11.25 -10.00 -0.13
CA TRP A 92 -10.72 -9.10 -1.16
C TRP A 92 -11.81 -8.24 -1.79
N ARG A 93 -13.01 -8.79 -1.98
CA ARG A 93 -14.18 -8.00 -2.39
C ARG A 93 -14.53 -6.94 -1.35
N PHE A 94 -14.43 -7.28 -0.06
CA PHE A 94 -14.63 -6.33 1.03
C PHE A 94 -13.66 -5.15 0.91
N TRP A 95 -12.35 -5.41 0.76
CA TRP A 95 -11.37 -4.35 0.59
C TRP A 95 -11.57 -3.51 -0.67
N LEU A 96 -11.98 -4.13 -1.79
CA LEU A 96 -12.37 -3.39 -2.99
C LEU A 96 -13.52 -2.41 -2.70
N CYS A 97 -14.54 -2.84 -1.95
CA CYS A 97 -15.66 -1.97 -1.59
C CYS A 97 -15.26 -0.90 -0.57
N VAL A 98 -14.42 -1.22 0.41
CA VAL A 98 -13.83 -0.23 1.34
C VAL A 98 -13.04 0.82 0.57
N THR A 99 -12.33 0.43 -0.50
CA THR A 99 -11.60 1.35 -1.38
C THR A 99 -12.54 2.35 -2.04
N VAL A 100 -13.69 1.89 -2.55
CA VAL A 100 -14.71 2.79 -3.13
C VAL A 100 -15.27 3.73 -2.08
N VAL A 101 -15.60 3.23 -0.88
CA VAL A 101 -16.10 4.07 0.22
C VAL A 101 -15.06 5.12 0.61
N TYR A 102 -13.78 4.73 0.68
CA TYR A 102 -12.70 5.66 1.01
C TYR A 102 -12.54 6.74 -0.06
N GLU A 103 -12.57 6.39 -1.34
CA GLU A 103 -12.52 7.38 -2.42
C GLU A 103 -13.71 8.34 -2.37
N LEU A 104 -14.93 7.85 -2.15
CA LEU A 104 -16.11 8.71 -1.99
C LEU A 104 -15.97 9.65 -0.79
N PHE A 105 -15.40 9.18 0.30
CA PHE A 105 -15.11 10.00 1.47
C PHE A 105 -14.07 11.09 1.16
N LEU A 106 -12.98 10.74 0.46
CA LEU A 106 -11.96 11.70 0.04
C LEU A 106 -12.53 12.76 -0.90
N ILE A 107 -13.36 12.36 -1.87
CA ILE A 107 -14.08 13.31 -2.73
C ILE A 107 -14.95 14.24 -1.88
N PHE A 108 -15.71 13.72 -0.92
CA PHE A 108 -16.50 14.56 -0.01
C PHE A 108 -15.62 15.59 0.74
N ILE A 109 -14.49 15.16 1.31
CA ILE A 109 -13.52 16.03 2.00
C ILE A 109 -12.91 17.05 1.04
N LEU A 110 -12.60 16.66 -0.19
CA LEU A 110 -12.07 17.53 -1.24
C LEU A 110 -13.04 18.68 -1.56
N PHE A 111 -14.35 18.50 -1.42
CA PHE A 111 -15.34 19.57 -1.63
C PHE A 111 -15.58 20.47 -0.42
N GLN A 112 -15.08 20.12 0.77
CA GLN A 112 -15.20 21.00 1.96
C GLN A 112 -14.25 22.19 1.89
N THR A 113 -14.56 23.26 2.63
CA THR A 113 -13.56 24.29 2.95
C THR A 113 -12.51 23.69 3.90
N VAL A 114 -11.33 24.30 3.99
CA VAL A 114 -10.26 23.83 4.90
C VAL A 114 -10.74 23.78 6.35
N HIS A 115 -11.47 24.82 6.77
CA HIS A 115 -12.07 24.89 8.10
C HIS A 115 -13.09 23.76 8.29
N ASP A 116 -14.04 23.61 7.37
CA ASP A 116 -15.11 22.62 7.51
C ASP A 116 -14.59 21.19 7.43
N GLY A 117 -13.59 20.91 6.60
CA GLY A 117 -12.93 19.61 6.53
C GLY A 117 -12.24 19.24 7.85
N ARG A 118 -11.52 20.20 8.46
CA ARG A 118 -10.90 20.01 9.79
C ARG A 118 -11.94 19.83 10.88
N GLN A 119 -13.01 20.62 10.87
CA GLN A 119 -14.10 20.47 11.85
C GLN A 119 -14.89 19.18 11.62
N PHE A 120 -15.01 18.70 10.38
CA PHE A 120 -15.67 17.44 10.06
C PHE A 120 -14.98 16.26 10.77
N MET A 121 -13.66 16.31 10.93
CA MET A 121 -12.90 15.27 11.64
C MET A 121 -13.40 15.04 13.08
N LYS A 122 -14.04 16.03 13.71
CA LYS A 122 -14.65 15.90 15.05
C LYS A 122 -15.79 14.88 15.12
N TYR A 123 -16.48 14.62 14.01
CA TYR A 123 -17.51 13.58 13.94
C TYR A 123 -16.92 12.16 13.98
N ILE A 124 -15.65 12.04 13.61
CA ILE A 124 -14.89 10.79 13.66
C ILE A 124 -14.28 10.60 15.06
N ASP A 125 -13.48 11.58 15.51
CA ASP A 125 -12.94 11.66 16.87
C ASP A 125 -13.09 13.10 17.40
N PRO A 126 -13.82 13.32 18.52
CA PRO A 126 -14.02 14.64 19.11
C PRO A 126 -12.73 15.41 19.45
N LYS A 127 -11.59 14.73 19.58
CA LYS A 127 -10.29 15.34 19.88
C LYS A 127 -9.60 15.97 18.66
N LEU A 128 -10.10 15.71 17.45
CA LEU A 128 -9.54 16.26 16.20
C LEU A 128 -10.05 17.67 15.92
N GLY A 129 -9.55 18.26 14.82
CA GLY A 129 -9.97 19.60 14.40
C GLY A 129 -9.43 20.73 15.27
N VAL A 130 -8.31 20.47 15.97
CA VAL A 130 -7.51 21.45 16.71
C VAL A 130 -6.08 21.46 16.17
N PRO A 131 -5.42 22.63 16.08
CA PRO A 131 -4.01 22.70 15.66
C PRO A 131 -3.11 21.85 16.55
N LEU A 132 -2.13 21.19 15.95
CA LEU A 132 -1.13 20.39 16.65
C LEU A 132 0.14 21.22 16.90
N PRO A 133 0.88 20.98 18.00
CA PRO A 133 2.20 21.57 18.17
C PRO A 133 3.14 21.05 17.09
N GLU A 134 3.96 21.94 16.52
CA GLU A 134 5.04 21.55 15.61
C GLU A 134 6.12 20.82 16.42
N ARG A 135 6.53 19.64 15.95
CA ARG A 135 7.62 18.87 16.54
C ARG A 135 8.72 18.74 15.50
N ASP A 136 9.88 19.29 15.82
CA ASP A 136 11.11 19.10 15.06
C ASP A 136 11.84 17.86 15.61
N TYR A 137 12.30 16.99 14.71
CA TYR A 137 13.10 15.81 15.05
C TYR A 137 14.59 16.03 14.78
N GLY A 138 14.97 17.16 14.16
CA GLY A 138 16.32 17.52 13.76
C GLY A 138 16.89 18.52 14.74
N GLY A 139 17.69 18.01 15.68
CA GLY A 139 18.35 18.81 16.70
C GLY A 139 19.85 18.55 16.73
N ASN A 140 20.36 18.13 17.89
CA ASN A 140 21.75 17.70 18.01
C ASN A 140 21.95 16.32 17.34
N CYS A 141 22.58 16.30 16.17
CA CYS A 141 22.80 15.05 15.43
C CYS A 141 24.10 14.34 15.76
N LEU A 142 24.72 14.66 16.91
CA LEU A 142 25.87 13.93 17.42
C LEU A 142 25.43 12.56 17.94
N ILE A 143 25.96 11.49 17.32
CA ILE A 143 25.79 10.11 17.80
C ILE A 143 26.35 9.96 19.21
N TYR A 144 27.50 10.59 19.47
CA TYR A 144 28.12 10.70 20.77
C TYR A 144 28.25 12.19 21.10
N ASP A 145 27.51 12.67 22.10
CA ASP A 145 27.60 14.05 22.58
C ASP A 145 28.60 14.15 23.73
N PRO A 146 29.81 14.69 23.50
CA PRO A 146 30.81 14.88 24.54
C PRO A 146 30.39 15.93 25.59
N GLY A 147 29.40 16.77 25.30
CA GLY A 147 28.88 17.80 26.22
C GLY A 147 27.92 17.25 27.28
N ASN A 148 27.27 16.11 27.02
CA ASN A 148 26.38 15.45 27.97
C ASN A 148 27.12 14.34 28.73
N THR A 149 27.70 14.70 29.88
CA THR A 149 28.51 13.77 30.69
C THR A 149 27.70 12.65 31.37
N THR A 150 26.37 12.79 31.47
CA THR A 150 25.48 11.81 32.11
C THR A 150 24.94 10.78 31.12
N ASP A 151 24.62 11.20 29.90
CA ASP A 151 24.20 10.31 28.81
C ASP A 151 24.74 10.80 27.46
N PRO A 152 25.97 10.40 27.09
CA PRO A 152 26.56 10.78 25.81
C PRO A 152 25.81 10.24 24.58
N PHE A 153 24.92 9.26 24.74
CA PHE A 153 24.20 8.61 23.64
C PHE A 153 22.69 8.94 23.61
N HIS A 154 22.26 9.96 24.36
CA HIS A 154 20.85 10.36 24.46
C HIS A 154 20.17 10.54 23.09
N ASN A 155 20.86 11.14 22.11
CA ASN A 155 20.34 11.33 20.76
C ASN A 155 20.01 10.01 20.03
N ILE A 156 20.63 8.89 20.40
CA ILE A 156 20.28 7.57 19.85
C ILE A 156 19.05 7.02 20.56
N TRP A 157 19.01 7.10 21.89
CA TRP A 157 17.91 6.55 22.69
C TRP A 157 16.59 7.28 22.44
N ASP A 158 16.65 8.61 22.26
CA ASP A 158 15.50 9.43 21.91
C ASP A 158 14.91 9.08 20.53
N LYS A 159 15.71 8.45 19.67
CA LYS A 159 15.35 8.04 18.30
C LYS A 159 15.01 6.57 18.17
N MET A 160 15.38 5.75 19.15
CA MET A 160 15.04 4.33 19.26
C MET A 160 13.61 4.15 19.80
N ASP A 161 12.63 4.82 19.18
CA ASP A 161 11.23 4.79 19.57
C ASP A 161 10.41 3.81 18.69
N GLY A 162 9.09 3.97 18.65
CA GLY A 162 8.20 3.15 17.84
C GLY A 162 8.45 3.23 16.32
N PHE A 163 9.19 4.22 15.83
CA PHE A 163 9.48 4.39 14.39
C PHE A 163 10.44 3.33 13.86
N VAL A 164 11.44 2.90 14.64
CA VAL A 164 12.39 1.83 14.25
C VAL A 164 11.67 0.51 13.89
N PRO A 165 10.84 -0.10 14.76
CA PRO A 165 10.10 -1.29 14.40
C PRO A 165 9.04 -1.02 13.32
N ALA A 166 8.49 0.19 13.23
CA ALA A 166 7.53 0.56 12.18
C ALA A 166 8.21 0.61 10.79
N HIS A 167 9.43 1.12 10.69
CA HIS A 167 10.22 1.16 9.45
C HIS A 167 10.58 -0.26 9.02
N PHE A 168 11.15 -1.05 9.93
CA PHE A 168 11.48 -2.46 9.64
C PHE A 168 10.25 -3.27 9.18
N LEU A 169 9.15 -3.24 9.94
CA LEU A 169 7.94 -3.99 9.59
C LEU A 169 7.26 -3.43 8.34
N GLY A 170 7.27 -2.11 8.18
CA GLY A 170 6.75 -1.42 7.01
C GLY A 170 7.45 -1.89 5.74
N TRP A 171 8.79 -1.87 5.72
CA TRP A 171 9.58 -2.33 4.57
C TRP A 171 9.50 -3.82 4.32
N TYR A 172 9.40 -4.62 5.38
CA TYR A 172 9.08 -6.04 5.26
C TYR A 172 7.77 -6.26 4.50
N ILE A 173 6.70 -5.58 4.90
CA ILE A 173 5.37 -5.72 4.27
C ILE A 173 5.35 -5.15 2.85
N LYS A 174 5.91 -3.94 2.63
CA LYS A 174 6.04 -3.32 1.30
C LYS A 174 6.76 -4.25 0.32
N THR A 175 7.80 -4.94 0.79
CA THR A 175 8.53 -5.92 -0.02
C THR A 175 7.65 -7.11 -0.42
N LEU A 176 6.76 -7.60 0.43
CA LEU A 176 5.79 -8.65 0.08
C LEU A 176 4.79 -8.20 -1.00
N MET A 177 4.51 -6.89 -1.07
CA MET A 177 3.63 -6.28 -2.07
C MET A 177 4.35 -6.07 -3.41
N ILE A 178 5.53 -5.45 -3.38
CA ILE A 178 6.33 -5.06 -4.57
C ILE A 178 7.06 -6.25 -5.21
N ARG A 179 7.55 -7.17 -4.37
CA ARG A 179 8.23 -8.42 -4.74
C ARG A 179 9.50 -8.27 -5.58
N ASP A 180 10.19 -7.14 -5.46
CA ASP A 180 11.43 -6.86 -6.17
C ASP A 180 12.41 -6.08 -5.30
N TRP A 181 13.62 -6.61 -5.15
CA TRP A 181 14.67 -6.03 -4.32
C TRP A 181 15.07 -4.64 -4.80
N TRP A 182 15.31 -4.48 -6.10
CA TRP A 182 15.81 -3.22 -6.65
C TRP A 182 14.78 -2.12 -6.56
N MET A 183 13.52 -2.43 -6.90
CA MET A 183 12.45 -1.45 -6.80
C MET A 183 12.22 -1.02 -5.35
N CYS A 184 12.27 -1.94 -4.38
CA CYS A 184 12.14 -1.58 -2.96
C CYS A 184 13.31 -0.70 -2.49
N MET A 185 14.55 -1.05 -2.82
CA MET A 185 15.72 -0.24 -2.45
C MET A 185 15.66 1.15 -3.07
N ILE A 186 15.23 1.26 -4.34
CA ILE A 186 15.08 2.56 -5.01
C ILE A 186 14.01 3.39 -4.29
N ILE A 187 12.83 2.83 -4.01
CA ILE A 187 11.77 3.56 -3.30
C ILE A 187 12.28 3.98 -1.91
N SER A 188 12.99 3.11 -1.19
CA SER A 188 13.52 3.42 0.14
C SER A 188 14.48 4.60 0.11
N VAL A 189 15.49 4.55 -0.76
CA VAL A 189 16.45 5.64 -0.88
C VAL A 189 15.80 6.92 -1.41
N MET A 190 14.88 6.81 -2.38
CA MET A 190 14.17 7.97 -2.92
C MET A 190 13.26 8.64 -1.88
N PHE A 191 12.72 7.88 -0.92
CA PHE A 191 11.91 8.44 0.15
C PHE A 191 12.75 9.31 1.10
N GLU A 192 13.94 8.87 1.52
CA GLU A 192 14.87 9.71 2.30
C GLU A 192 15.24 11.01 1.55
N PHE A 193 15.47 10.92 0.24
CA PHE A 193 15.72 12.11 -0.56
C PHE A 193 14.51 13.05 -0.59
N LEU A 194 13.28 12.53 -0.56
CA LEU A 194 12.08 13.36 -0.46
C LEU A 194 11.97 14.04 0.90
N GLU A 195 12.33 13.36 1.98
CA GLU A 195 12.33 13.94 3.33
C GLU A 195 13.32 15.09 3.42
N TYR A 196 14.58 14.89 3.00
CA TYR A 196 15.55 15.99 2.86
C TYR A 196 15.04 17.12 1.96
N SER A 197 14.34 16.76 0.87
CA SER A 197 13.85 17.77 -0.07
C SER A 197 12.73 18.62 0.53
N LEU A 198 11.97 18.08 1.48
CA LEU A 198 10.71 18.63 1.97
C LEU A 198 10.73 18.98 3.46
N GLU A 199 11.86 18.84 4.16
CA GLU A 199 12.05 19.28 5.55
C GLU A 199 11.71 20.76 5.76
N HIS A 200 11.96 21.59 4.75
CA HIS A 200 11.59 23.01 4.77
C HIS A 200 10.07 23.26 4.71
N GLN A 201 9.28 22.26 4.28
CA GLN A 201 7.82 22.31 4.28
C GLN A 201 7.23 21.68 5.53
N LEU A 202 7.78 20.54 5.96
CA LEU A 202 7.32 19.81 7.13
C LEU A 202 8.48 19.58 8.10
N PRO A 203 8.48 20.22 9.29
CA PRO A 203 9.49 20.00 10.32
C PRO A 203 9.61 18.54 10.77
N ASN A 204 8.56 17.74 10.54
CA ASN A 204 8.59 16.30 10.81
C ASN A 204 9.63 15.53 9.98
N PHE A 205 10.07 16.06 8.83
CA PHE A 205 11.09 15.44 7.98
C PHE A 205 12.52 15.89 8.30
N SER A 206 12.67 16.85 9.20
CA SER A 206 13.98 17.26 9.71
C SER A 206 14.47 16.15 10.64
N GLU A 207 15.32 15.26 10.14
CA GLU A 207 15.93 14.17 10.91
C GLU A 207 17.46 14.20 10.77
N CYS A 208 18.14 13.39 11.59
CA CYS A 208 19.59 13.39 11.58
C CYS A 208 20.15 12.62 10.38
N TRP A 209 21.32 13.04 9.88
CA TRP A 209 21.91 12.38 8.71
C TRP A 209 22.15 10.88 8.90
N TRP A 210 22.52 10.46 10.11
CA TRP A 210 22.73 9.06 10.44
C TRP A 210 21.40 8.32 10.65
N ASP A 211 20.33 9.04 10.99
CA ASP A 211 18.95 8.53 11.07
C ASP A 211 18.54 8.06 9.67
N HIS A 212 18.52 8.97 8.70
CA HIS A 212 18.23 8.68 7.29
C HIS A 212 19.08 7.55 6.70
N TRP A 213 20.41 7.70 6.73
CA TRP A 213 21.28 6.81 5.94
C TRP A 213 21.63 5.52 6.66
N ILE A 214 21.88 5.57 7.97
CA ILE A 214 22.33 4.38 8.71
C ILE A 214 21.12 3.68 9.31
N MET A 215 20.32 4.38 10.10
CA MET A 215 19.21 3.75 10.81
C MET A 215 18.11 3.35 9.84
N ASP A 216 17.67 4.24 8.96
CA ASP A 216 16.56 3.97 8.06
C ASP A 216 16.98 3.15 6.85
N VAL A 217 17.78 3.70 5.93
CA VAL A 217 18.13 2.99 4.69
C VAL A 217 18.83 1.66 4.93
N LEU A 218 19.88 1.65 5.76
CA LEU A 218 20.73 0.45 5.92
C LEU A 218 20.14 -0.55 6.92
N VAL A 219 19.70 -0.09 8.09
CA VAL A 219 19.25 -0.98 9.17
C VAL A 219 17.77 -1.32 9.02
N CYS A 220 16.86 -0.40 9.26
CA CYS A 220 15.42 -0.67 9.30
C CYS A 220 14.89 -1.12 7.94
N ASN A 221 15.05 -0.27 6.93
CA ASN A 221 14.51 -0.46 5.59
C ASN A 221 15.24 -1.63 4.91
N GLY A 222 16.57 -1.59 4.90
CA GLY A 222 17.42 -2.61 4.31
C GLY A 222 17.19 -4.01 4.89
N LEU A 223 17.14 -4.16 6.22
CA LEU A 223 16.86 -5.46 6.85
C LEU A 223 15.40 -5.89 6.61
N GLY A 224 14.44 -4.96 6.65
CA GLY A 224 13.04 -5.23 6.32
C GLY A 224 12.90 -5.80 4.90
N ILE A 225 13.54 -5.17 3.92
CA ILE A 225 13.57 -5.63 2.53
C ILE A 225 14.26 -6.99 2.43
N TYR A 226 15.40 -7.20 3.09
CA TYR A 226 16.10 -8.48 3.09
C TYR A 226 15.22 -9.61 3.62
N CYS A 227 14.62 -9.43 4.80
CA CYS A 227 13.69 -10.39 5.40
C CYS A 227 12.49 -10.64 4.49
N GLY A 228 11.94 -9.59 3.88
CA GLY A 228 10.86 -9.68 2.91
C GLY A 228 11.24 -10.57 1.73
N MET A 229 12.41 -10.33 1.12
CA MET A 229 12.91 -11.15 0.00
C MET A 229 13.16 -12.61 0.39
N LYS A 230 13.63 -12.89 1.62
CA LYS A 230 13.77 -14.26 2.12
C LYS A 230 12.40 -14.93 2.27
N THR A 231 11.40 -14.23 2.80
CA THR A 231 10.03 -14.73 2.87
C THR A 231 9.47 -15.01 1.47
N LEU A 232 9.71 -14.13 0.49
CA LEU A 232 9.28 -14.34 -0.91
C LEU A 232 9.90 -15.59 -1.52
N ALA A 233 11.20 -15.82 -1.29
CA ALA A 233 11.88 -17.03 -1.75
C ALA A 233 11.26 -18.28 -1.11
N TRP A 234 11.00 -18.26 0.20
CA TRP A 234 10.33 -19.35 0.90
C TRP A 234 8.92 -19.62 0.39
N LEU A 235 8.13 -18.58 0.12
CA LEU A 235 6.77 -18.69 -0.42
C LEU A 235 6.76 -19.26 -1.86
N SER A 236 7.77 -18.93 -2.66
CA SER A 236 7.88 -19.37 -4.06
C SER A 236 8.24 -20.85 -4.21
N MET A 237 8.85 -21.47 -3.19
CA MET A 237 9.33 -22.86 -3.24
C MET A 237 8.34 -23.89 -2.67
N LYS A 238 7.07 -23.54 -2.47
CA LYS A 238 6.11 -24.42 -1.78
C LYS A 238 5.56 -25.53 -2.68
N PRO A 239 5.72 -26.82 -2.31
CA PRO A 239 5.06 -27.92 -3.01
C PRO A 239 3.56 -27.94 -2.71
N TYR A 240 2.73 -28.17 -3.74
CA TYR A 240 1.29 -28.26 -3.59
C TYR A 240 0.90 -29.60 -2.95
N GLN A 241 0.40 -29.56 -1.71
CA GLN A 241 -0.19 -30.73 -1.05
C GLN A 241 -1.72 -30.73 -1.25
N TRP A 242 -2.19 -31.68 -2.06
CA TRP A 242 -3.60 -31.89 -2.41
C TRP A 242 -4.36 -32.80 -1.43
N GLN A 243 -3.75 -33.13 -0.28
CA GLN A 243 -4.41 -33.97 0.73
C GLN A 243 -5.46 -33.17 1.51
N GLY A 244 -6.64 -33.77 1.67
CA GLY A 244 -7.70 -33.25 2.53
C GLY A 244 -7.30 -33.28 4.01
N LEU A 245 -7.82 -32.34 4.81
CA LEU A 245 -7.48 -32.21 6.24
C LEU A 245 -7.72 -33.51 7.03
N TRP A 246 -8.77 -34.24 6.66
CA TRP A 246 -9.17 -35.51 7.28
C TRP A 246 -8.25 -36.68 6.93
N ASN A 247 -7.48 -36.58 5.84
CA ASN A 247 -6.53 -37.61 5.42
C ASN A 247 -5.15 -37.45 6.07
N ILE A 248 -4.96 -36.42 6.91
CA ILE A 248 -3.70 -36.19 7.64
C ILE A 248 -3.78 -36.90 9.00
N PRO A 249 -2.94 -37.93 9.25
CA PRO A 249 -3.08 -38.77 10.44
C PRO A 249 -2.64 -38.06 11.74
N THR A 250 -1.77 -37.06 11.66
CA THR A 250 -1.20 -36.40 12.84
C THR A 250 -1.83 -35.04 13.14
N TYR A 251 -2.06 -34.73 14.42
CA TYR A 251 -2.51 -33.41 14.85
C TYR A 251 -1.54 -32.30 14.48
N LYS A 252 -0.22 -32.55 14.59
CA LYS A 252 0.82 -31.61 14.12
C LYS A 252 0.69 -31.33 12.62
N GLY A 253 0.40 -32.35 11.81
CA GLY A 253 0.16 -32.21 10.38
C GLY A 253 -1.11 -31.40 10.08
N LYS A 254 -2.19 -31.61 10.84
CA LYS A 254 -3.44 -30.84 10.71
C LYS A 254 -3.24 -29.36 11.06
N ILE A 255 -2.58 -29.07 12.18
CA ILE A 255 -2.24 -27.68 12.58
C ILE A 255 -1.35 -27.03 11.53
N LYS A 256 -0.32 -27.73 11.06
CA LYS A 256 0.56 -27.25 9.98
C LYS A 256 -0.25 -26.95 8.72
N ARG A 257 -1.19 -27.83 8.33
CA ARG A 257 -2.07 -27.63 7.17
C ARG A 257 -2.97 -26.40 7.33
N ILE A 258 -3.56 -26.20 8.51
CA ILE A 258 -4.39 -25.03 8.83
C ILE A 258 -3.55 -23.75 8.77
N ALA A 259 -2.36 -23.73 9.39
CA ALA A 259 -1.45 -22.59 9.32
C ALA A 259 -1.10 -22.22 7.86
N PHE A 260 -0.89 -23.23 6.99
CA PHE A 260 -0.64 -23.00 5.57
C PHE A 260 -1.86 -22.48 4.78
N GLN A 261 -3.09 -22.54 5.32
CA GLN A 261 -4.25 -21.91 4.68
C GLN A 261 -4.18 -20.38 4.72
N PHE A 262 -3.48 -19.82 5.70
CA PHE A 262 -3.22 -18.38 5.77
C PHE A 262 -2.13 -17.93 4.80
N THR A 263 -1.41 -18.88 4.19
CA THR A 263 -0.47 -18.55 3.11
C THR A 263 -1.19 -18.50 1.76
N PRO A 264 -0.73 -17.64 0.84
CA PRO A 264 -1.29 -17.49 -0.51
C PRO A 264 -1.46 -18.83 -1.24
N TYR A 265 -2.51 -18.94 -2.07
CA TYR A 265 -2.81 -20.17 -2.80
C TYR A 265 -1.73 -20.50 -3.83
N SER A 266 -1.33 -19.49 -4.60
CA SER A 266 -0.17 -19.49 -5.47
C SER A 266 0.63 -18.21 -5.21
N TRP A 267 1.95 -18.30 -5.33
CA TRP A 267 2.83 -17.15 -5.18
C TRP A 267 3.56 -16.89 -6.50
N VAL A 268 3.17 -15.82 -7.19
CA VAL A 268 3.79 -15.42 -8.44
C VAL A 268 4.97 -14.50 -8.15
N LYS A 269 6.14 -14.87 -8.65
CA LYS A 269 7.32 -14.01 -8.68
C LYS A 269 7.13 -12.94 -9.76
N PHE A 270 7.33 -11.68 -9.40
CA PHE A 270 7.26 -10.58 -10.38
C PHE A 270 8.60 -10.43 -11.08
N GLU A 271 8.58 -10.47 -12.41
CA GLU A 271 9.73 -10.18 -13.26
C GLU A 271 9.46 -8.86 -14.02
N TRP A 272 9.66 -7.74 -13.33
CA TRP A 272 9.35 -6.40 -13.88
C TRP A 272 10.10 -6.10 -15.18
N LYS A 273 11.37 -6.54 -15.28
CA LYS A 273 12.25 -6.35 -16.45
C LYS A 273 12.19 -4.91 -16.99
N PRO A 274 12.46 -3.89 -16.16
CA PRO A 274 12.28 -2.48 -16.53
C PRO A 274 13.01 -2.11 -17.83
N ALA A 275 14.20 -2.67 -18.05
CA ALA A 275 15.03 -2.34 -19.19
C ALA A 275 14.73 -3.14 -20.48
N SER A 276 13.66 -3.96 -20.52
CA SER A 276 13.36 -4.80 -21.69
C SER A 276 12.68 -4.04 -22.82
N ASN A 277 11.81 -3.08 -22.50
CA ASN A 277 11.18 -2.19 -23.48
C ASN A 277 10.76 -0.88 -22.80
N LEU A 278 10.56 0.16 -23.61
CA LEU A 278 10.23 1.49 -23.12
C LEU A 278 8.93 1.51 -22.29
N ARG A 279 7.92 0.72 -22.69
CA ARG A 279 6.64 0.63 -21.95
C ARG A 279 6.84 0.14 -20.52
N ARG A 280 7.63 -0.92 -20.32
CA ARG A 280 7.94 -1.47 -18.98
C ARG A 280 8.82 -0.53 -18.17
N TRP A 281 9.76 0.16 -18.82
CA TRP A 281 10.56 1.18 -18.15
C TRP A 281 9.69 2.30 -17.58
N LEU A 282 8.87 2.93 -18.43
CA LEU A 282 7.98 4.02 -18.03
C LEU A 282 6.95 3.55 -16.99
N ALA A 283 6.45 2.33 -17.11
CA ALA A 283 5.53 1.78 -16.12
C ALA A 283 6.19 1.59 -14.74
N VAL A 284 7.44 1.09 -14.68
CA VAL A 284 8.16 0.97 -13.40
C VAL A 284 8.45 2.35 -12.80
N LEU A 285 8.83 3.34 -13.61
CA LEU A 285 8.97 4.72 -13.14
C LEU A 285 7.64 5.27 -12.58
N GLY A 286 6.53 5.01 -13.27
CA GLY A 286 5.20 5.40 -12.82
C GLY A 286 4.78 4.72 -11.52
N ILE A 287 5.11 3.43 -11.34
CA ILE A 287 4.84 2.71 -10.08
C ILE A 287 5.65 3.32 -8.93
N ILE A 288 6.94 3.58 -9.14
CA ILE A 288 7.81 4.22 -8.14
C ILE A 288 7.23 5.59 -7.75
N PHE A 289 6.87 6.42 -8.73
CA PHE A 289 6.26 7.72 -8.50
C PHE A 289 4.96 7.61 -7.67
N MET A 290 4.05 6.71 -8.05
CA MET A 290 2.78 6.52 -7.33
C MET A 290 2.99 6.01 -5.90
N PHE A 291 3.97 5.14 -5.67
CA PHE A 291 4.32 4.69 -4.32
C PHE A 291 4.84 5.83 -3.45
N LEU A 292 5.81 6.60 -3.97
CA LEU A 292 6.38 7.74 -3.26
C LEU A 292 5.31 8.80 -2.95
N LEU A 293 4.41 9.06 -3.91
CA LEU A 293 3.28 9.98 -3.71
C LEU A 293 2.31 9.48 -2.63
N ALA A 294 1.97 8.19 -2.64
CA ALA A 294 1.09 7.61 -1.61
C ALA A 294 1.72 7.64 -0.22
N GLU A 295 3.04 7.45 -0.13
CA GLU A 295 3.79 7.57 1.12
C GLU A 295 3.83 9.02 1.60
N LEU A 296 4.15 9.96 0.72
CA LEU A 296 4.17 11.39 1.02
C LEU A 296 2.80 11.91 1.50
N ASN A 297 1.72 11.49 0.84
CA ASN A 297 0.35 11.80 1.24
C ASN A 297 0.06 11.39 2.70
N THR A 298 0.70 10.32 3.22
CA THR A 298 0.55 9.92 4.63
C THR A 298 0.93 11.04 5.58
N PHE A 299 2.04 11.73 5.29
CA PHE A 299 2.58 12.80 6.11
C PHE A 299 1.85 14.11 5.91
N TYR A 300 1.52 14.45 4.67
CA TYR A 300 0.81 15.70 4.40
C TYR A 300 -0.66 15.63 4.82
N LEU A 301 -1.38 14.52 4.63
CA LEU A 301 -2.77 14.43 5.06
C LEU A 301 -2.92 14.58 6.58
N LYS A 302 -2.04 13.93 7.36
CA LYS A 302 -2.06 14.10 8.82
C LYS A 302 -1.77 15.55 9.22
N PHE A 303 -0.86 16.22 8.51
CA PHE A 303 -0.54 17.62 8.74
C PHE A 303 -1.72 18.55 8.42
N VAL A 304 -2.24 18.50 7.18
CA VAL A 304 -3.28 19.45 6.73
C VAL A 304 -4.63 19.25 7.43
N LEU A 305 -4.95 18.03 7.88
CA LEU A 305 -6.17 17.69 8.62
C LEU A 305 -6.00 17.72 10.15
N TRP A 306 -4.82 18.11 10.65
CA TRP A 306 -4.50 18.14 12.08
C TRP A 306 -4.74 16.81 12.81
N MET A 307 -4.22 15.72 12.24
CA MET A 307 -4.21 14.41 12.88
C MET A 307 -2.83 14.12 13.50
N PRO A 308 -2.75 13.75 14.79
CA PRO A 308 -1.47 13.42 15.40
C PRO A 308 -0.86 12.16 14.77
N PRO A 309 0.48 12.01 14.75
CA PRO A 309 1.14 10.84 14.15
C PRO A 309 0.66 9.50 14.71
N GLU A 310 0.39 9.44 16.02
CA GLU A 310 -0.06 8.24 16.73
C GLU A 310 -1.57 7.97 16.56
N HIS A 311 -2.30 8.83 15.82
CA HIS A 311 -3.73 8.69 15.67
C HIS A 311 -4.09 7.41 14.90
N TYR A 312 -5.10 6.68 15.39
CA TYR A 312 -5.50 5.41 14.80
C TYR A 312 -5.93 5.52 13.32
N LEU A 313 -6.41 6.68 12.86
CA LEU A 313 -6.73 6.91 11.44
C LEU A 313 -5.50 6.81 10.54
N VAL A 314 -4.34 7.26 11.01
CA VAL A 314 -3.07 7.13 10.28
C VAL A 314 -2.70 5.65 10.15
N LEU A 315 -2.79 4.89 11.26
CA LEU A 315 -2.58 3.45 11.25
C LEU A 315 -3.60 2.71 10.35
N LEU A 316 -4.88 3.06 10.42
CA LEU A 316 -5.92 2.48 9.58
C LEU A 316 -5.64 2.72 8.09
N ARG A 317 -5.15 3.91 7.73
CA ARG A 317 -4.73 4.21 6.36
C ARG A 317 -3.56 3.33 5.92
N LEU A 318 -2.56 3.11 6.78
CA LEU A 318 -1.44 2.19 6.49
C LEU A 318 -1.94 0.76 6.27
N VAL A 319 -2.79 0.25 7.17
CA VAL A 319 -3.40 -1.08 7.04
C VAL A 319 -4.23 -1.19 5.76
N PHE A 320 -4.97 -0.14 5.40
CA PHE A 320 -5.71 -0.06 4.16
C PHE A 320 -4.78 -0.23 2.95
N PHE A 321 -3.73 0.59 2.83
CA PHE A 321 -2.78 0.54 1.70
C PHE A 321 -2.02 -0.79 1.60
N VAL A 322 -1.72 -1.44 2.72
CA VAL A 322 -1.12 -2.79 2.73
C VAL A 322 -2.03 -3.81 2.03
N ASN A 323 -3.33 -3.79 2.35
CA ASN A 323 -4.28 -4.74 1.81
C ASN A 323 -4.58 -4.48 0.32
N VAL A 324 -4.87 -3.23 -0.03
CA VAL A 324 -5.27 -2.88 -1.39
C VAL A 324 -4.08 -2.80 -2.35
N GLY A 325 -2.92 -2.37 -1.85
CA GLY A 325 -1.71 -2.20 -2.65
C GLY A 325 -1.15 -3.54 -3.14
N GLY A 326 -1.24 -4.62 -2.34
CA GLY A 326 -0.84 -5.95 -2.79
C GLY A 326 -1.66 -6.45 -3.98
N VAL A 327 -2.98 -6.22 -3.96
CA VAL A 327 -3.88 -6.57 -5.07
C VAL A 327 -3.62 -5.67 -6.27
N ALA A 328 -3.50 -4.35 -6.07
CA ALA A 328 -3.18 -3.38 -7.12
C ALA A 328 -1.88 -3.72 -7.84
N MET A 329 -0.81 -4.05 -7.10
CA MET A 329 0.48 -4.43 -7.68
C MET A 329 0.39 -5.70 -8.51
N ARG A 330 -0.42 -6.67 -8.08
CA ARG A 330 -0.67 -7.88 -8.87
C ARG A 330 -1.43 -7.55 -10.16
N GLU A 331 -2.44 -6.70 -10.10
CA GLU A 331 -3.21 -6.27 -11.27
C GLU A 331 -2.36 -5.47 -12.27
N ILE A 332 -1.47 -4.58 -11.77
CA ILE A 332 -0.52 -3.83 -12.60
C ILE A 332 0.44 -4.79 -13.30
N TYR A 333 0.98 -5.76 -12.56
CA TYR A 333 1.83 -6.79 -13.16
C TYR A 333 1.11 -7.56 -14.28
N ASP A 334 -0.11 -8.03 -14.03
CA ASP A 334 -0.91 -8.76 -15.01
C ASP A 334 -1.36 -7.88 -16.20
N PHE A 335 -1.50 -6.57 -16.00
CA PHE A 335 -1.78 -5.61 -17.08
C PHE A 335 -0.58 -5.40 -18.01
N MET A 336 0.65 -5.40 -17.46
CA MET A 336 1.87 -5.23 -18.24
C MET A 336 2.37 -6.51 -18.91
N ASP A 337 2.08 -7.67 -18.34
CA ASP A 337 2.49 -8.96 -18.89
C ASP A 337 1.55 -9.45 -20.01
N ASP A 338 0.36 -8.87 -20.11
CA ASP A 338 -0.59 -9.24 -21.17
C ASP A 338 -0.17 -8.68 -22.53
N PRO A 339 -0.04 -9.53 -23.57
CA PRO A 339 0.27 -9.07 -24.92
C PRO A 339 -0.89 -8.29 -25.56
N LYS A 340 -2.12 -8.40 -25.04
CA LYS A 340 -3.29 -7.71 -25.61
C LYS A 340 -3.27 -6.24 -25.23
N PHE A 341 -3.12 -5.38 -26.24
CA PHE A 341 -3.07 -3.92 -26.09
C PHE A 341 -4.32 -3.32 -25.40
N HIS A 342 -5.50 -3.92 -25.58
CA HIS A 342 -6.78 -3.39 -25.06
C HIS A 342 -7.18 -3.90 -23.68
N LYS A 343 -6.28 -4.57 -22.94
CA LYS A 343 -6.60 -4.98 -21.58
C LYS A 343 -6.88 -3.76 -20.71
N LYS A 344 -7.91 -3.81 -19.90
CA LYS A 344 -8.22 -2.74 -18.93
C LYS A 344 -7.30 -2.89 -17.72
N LEU A 345 -6.90 -1.75 -17.14
CA LEU A 345 -6.27 -1.75 -15.83
C LEU A 345 -7.21 -2.41 -14.81
N GLY A 346 -6.64 -3.16 -13.87
CA GLY A 346 -7.44 -3.80 -12.82
C GLY A 346 -8.17 -2.78 -11.95
N GLN A 347 -9.28 -3.21 -11.35
CA GLN A 347 -10.20 -2.34 -10.63
C GLN A 347 -9.53 -1.74 -9.39
N GLN A 348 -8.74 -2.54 -8.68
CA GLN A 348 -8.05 -2.11 -7.48
C GLN A 348 -6.91 -1.15 -7.81
N ALA A 349 -6.11 -1.46 -8.84
CA ALA A 349 -5.04 -0.60 -9.31
C ALA A 349 -5.54 0.77 -9.79
N TRP A 350 -6.70 0.78 -10.46
CA TRP A 350 -7.35 2.01 -10.87
C TRP A 350 -7.82 2.85 -9.67
N LEU A 351 -8.53 2.23 -8.71
CA LEU A 351 -9.03 2.93 -7.53
C LEU A 351 -7.91 3.44 -6.61
N VAL A 352 -6.86 2.65 -6.39
CA VAL A 352 -5.69 3.09 -5.58
C VAL A 352 -4.98 4.27 -6.25
N SER A 353 -4.88 4.27 -7.58
CA SER A 353 -4.35 5.42 -8.31
C SER A 353 -5.23 6.66 -8.12
N ALA A 354 -6.56 6.51 -8.23
CA ALA A 354 -7.51 7.60 -8.01
C ALA A 354 -7.39 8.18 -6.59
N ILE A 355 -7.40 7.32 -5.56
CA ILE A 355 -7.20 7.70 -4.16
C ILE A 355 -5.91 8.49 -3.98
N THR A 356 -4.79 7.98 -4.48
CA THR A 356 -3.48 8.63 -4.32
C THR A 356 -3.49 10.03 -4.93
N VAL A 357 -4.15 10.21 -6.08
CA VAL A 357 -4.31 11.53 -6.71
C VAL A 357 -5.27 12.41 -5.91
N THR A 358 -6.43 11.90 -5.49
CA THR A 358 -7.42 12.65 -4.73
C THR A 358 -6.85 13.14 -3.39
N GLU A 359 -6.10 12.29 -2.70
CA GLU A 359 -5.36 12.66 -1.48
C GLU A 359 -4.36 13.79 -1.73
N PHE A 360 -3.57 13.71 -2.80
CA PHE A 360 -2.64 14.77 -3.16
C PHE A 360 -3.37 16.09 -3.46
N LEU A 361 -4.51 16.03 -4.16
CA LEU A 361 -5.34 17.21 -4.43
C LEU A 361 -5.91 17.83 -3.15
N ILE A 362 -6.30 17.01 -2.17
CA ILE A 362 -6.72 17.49 -0.84
C ILE A 362 -5.56 18.23 -0.17
N VAL A 363 -4.35 17.66 -0.18
CA VAL A 363 -3.15 18.28 0.39
C VAL A 363 -2.89 19.66 -0.23
N VAL A 364 -2.85 19.74 -1.56
CA VAL A 364 -2.63 21.00 -2.30
C VAL A 364 -3.72 22.03 -2.00
N LYS A 365 -4.98 21.60 -1.89
CA LYS A 365 -6.11 22.49 -1.59
C LYS A 365 -6.07 23.00 -0.15
N TYR A 366 -5.72 22.16 0.81
CA TYR A 366 -5.89 22.45 2.24
C TYR A 366 -4.79 23.33 2.82
N ASP A 367 -3.58 23.26 2.27
CA ASP A 367 -2.50 24.16 2.68
C ASP A 367 -1.59 24.56 1.50
N PRO A 368 -2.07 25.44 0.61
CA PRO A 368 -1.29 25.88 -0.54
C PRO A 368 -0.06 26.70 -0.11
N HIS A 369 -0.07 27.34 1.06
CA HIS A 369 1.06 28.16 1.51
C HIS A 369 2.30 27.30 1.74
N THR A 370 2.16 26.22 2.50
CA THR A 370 3.26 25.28 2.80
C THR A 370 3.80 24.60 1.53
N ILE A 371 2.91 24.21 0.61
CA ILE A 371 3.29 23.57 -0.66
C ILE A 371 4.04 24.54 -1.60
N MET A 372 3.70 25.83 -1.54
CA MET A 372 4.30 26.88 -2.39
C MET A 372 5.58 27.49 -1.78
N LEU A 373 6.06 26.97 -0.65
CA LEU A 373 7.36 27.37 -0.12
C LEU A 373 8.45 27.08 -1.16
N PRO A 374 9.38 28.02 -1.38
CA PRO A 374 10.41 27.86 -2.39
C PRO A 374 11.37 26.75 -1.98
N ILE A 375 11.48 25.73 -2.85
CA ILE A 375 12.43 24.64 -2.65
C ILE A 375 13.86 25.21 -2.69
N PRO A 376 14.74 24.86 -1.74
CA PRO A 376 16.13 25.33 -1.73
C PRO A 376 16.85 25.04 -3.06
N SER A 377 17.67 25.99 -3.51
CA SER A 377 18.31 25.94 -4.83
C SER A 377 19.16 24.69 -5.06
N LEU A 378 19.87 24.23 -4.03
CA LEU A 378 20.66 22.99 -4.07
C LEU A 378 19.76 21.77 -4.36
N ILE A 379 18.62 21.67 -3.68
CA ILE A 379 17.67 20.57 -3.87
C ILE A 379 17.11 20.60 -5.30
N ILE A 380 16.74 21.78 -5.82
CA ILE A 380 16.30 21.94 -7.21
C ILE A 380 17.37 21.44 -8.20
N GLN A 381 18.64 21.80 -8.00
CA GLN A 381 19.74 21.36 -8.85
C GLN A 381 19.93 19.83 -8.79
N CYS A 382 19.84 19.23 -7.60
CA CYS A 382 19.92 17.79 -7.41
C CYS A 382 18.79 17.05 -8.15
N TRP A 383 17.54 17.49 -8.03
CA TRP A 383 16.41 16.90 -8.75
C TRP A 383 16.52 17.08 -10.26
N PHE A 384 16.93 18.27 -10.72
CA PHE A 384 17.15 18.52 -12.14
C PHE A 384 18.22 17.59 -12.71
N LEU A 385 19.35 17.43 -12.02
CA LEU A 385 20.41 16.49 -12.40
C LEU A 385 19.89 15.05 -12.41
N GLY A 386 19.16 14.62 -11.38
CA GLY A 386 18.59 13.27 -11.30
C GLY A 386 17.64 12.97 -12.46
N ILE A 387 16.70 13.87 -12.74
CA ILE A 387 15.76 13.74 -13.87
C ILE A 387 16.52 13.73 -15.20
N LEU A 388 17.51 14.60 -15.38
CA LEU A 388 18.34 14.63 -16.57
C LEU A 388 19.08 13.31 -16.79
N LEU A 389 19.66 12.72 -15.74
CA LEU A 389 20.34 11.43 -15.81
C LEU A 389 19.38 10.29 -16.19
N ILE A 390 18.17 10.27 -15.62
CA ILE A 390 17.12 9.30 -15.97
C ILE A 390 16.73 9.45 -17.45
N LEU A 391 16.56 10.69 -17.94
CA LEU A 391 16.25 10.97 -19.34
C LEU A 391 17.37 10.53 -20.28
N ILE A 392 18.63 10.88 -19.97
CA ILE A 392 19.81 10.47 -20.75
C ILE A 392 19.88 8.94 -20.81
N TRP A 393 19.73 8.25 -19.69
CA TRP A 393 19.73 6.79 -19.66
C TRP A 393 18.59 6.20 -20.49
N THR A 394 17.39 6.79 -20.42
CA THR A 394 16.22 6.36 -21.20
C THR A 394 16.47 6.48 -22.70
N VAL A 395 16.97 7.64 -23.15
CA VAL A 395 17.30 7.89 -24.56
C VAL A 395 18.39 6.93 -25.03
N TRP A 396 19.48 6.83 -24.27
CA TRP A 396 20.59 5.96 -24.61
C TRP A 396 20.18 4.48 -24.70
N ARG A 397 19.43 3.98 -23.72
CA ARG A 397 19.05 2.56 -23.64
C ARG A 397 18.08 2.14 -24.74
N PHE A 398 17.05 2.95 -25.01
CA PHE A 398 15.93 2.52 -25.86
C PHE A 398 15.98 3.06 -27.28
N PHE A 399 16.73 4.13 -27.54
CA PHE A 399 16.83 4.72 -28.88
C PHE A 399 18.22 4.51 -29.47
N ILE A 400 19.30 4.83 -28.75
CA ILE A 400 20.67 4.75 -29.29
C ILE A 400 21.19 3.31 -29.32
N ARG A 401 21.21 2.62 -28.17
CA ARG A 401 21.73 1.25 -28.07
C ARG A 401 20.94 0.26 -28.91
N PHE A 402 19.62 0.46 -29.02
CA PHE A 402 18.76 -0.40 -29.84
C PHE A 402 19.11 -0.27 -31.34
N GLN A 403 19.39 0.94 -31.81
CA GLN A 403 19.85 1.16 -33.20
C GLN A 403 21.22 0.52 -33.44
N LEU A 404 22.17 0.68 -32.51
CA LEU A 404 23.52 0.10 -32.64
C LEU A 404 23.50 -1.44 -32.71
N LEU A 405 22.58 -2.09 -31.99
CA LEU A 405 22.45 -3.56 -32.01
C LEU A 405 21.68 -4.10 -33.24
N ASN A 406 20.99 -3.24 -33.99
CA ASN A 406 20.27 -3.64 -35.22
C ASN A 406 21.02 -3.24 -36.51
N HIS A 407 22.19 -2.61 -36.39
CA HIS A 407 23.07 -2.26 -37.51
C HIS A 407 24.30 -3.17 -37.63
N PHE A 408 24.53 -4.04 -36.64
CA PHE A 408 25.42 -5.20 -36.71
C PHE A 408 24.57 -6.46 -36.61
#